data_AF-A0A949SQH9-F1
#
_entry.id   AF-A0A949SQH9-F1
#
_cell.length_a   1.000
_cell.length_b   1.000
_cell.length_c   1.000
_cell.angle_alpha   90.00
_cell.angle_beta   90.00
_cell.angle_gamma   90.00
#
_symmetry.space_group_name_H-M   'P 1'
#
loop_
_entity.id
_entity.type
_entity.pdbx_description
1 polymer ?
#
loop_
_entity_poly.entity_id
_entity_poly.type
_entity_poly.pdbx_seq_one_letter_code
_entity_poly.pdbx_strand_id
1 'polypeptide(L)'
;MIEARITNLALLVLTVPLFGAPPPELAALKLSFEKAKQQAVSPLEKKYSDALTALKVRFTKEGNLEAALEVDAELKALVSSQSIAQPATSATQATSPPTPGLKTQQVVRGDFAYTLVHAEVSWKEAVDACRQMGGDLAAFESWSEWERVYRLFSAPAEDQTVWIGGWRTEGTSGPWQWNDTTAVSKSILEKIGYNDKLERSALRADIKGGGITADKPHFRRGYICKMQKKK
;
A
#
# COMPACT_ATOMS: atom_id res chain seq x y z
N MET A 1 45.48 49.81 -23.34
CA MET A 1 45.50 48.65 -24.26
C MET A 1 45.95 47.46 -23.41
N ILE A 2 45.05 46.82 -22.66
CA ILE A 2 44.05 45.79 -23.05
C ILE A 2 44.75 44.53 -23.58
N GLU A 3 44.66 43.44 -22.82
CA GLU A 3 44.23 42.08 -23.22
C GLU A 3 44.57 41.10 -22.07
N ALA A 4 43.63 40.95 -21.13
CA ALA A 4 43.63 39.85 -20.18
C ALA A 4 43.03 38.61 -20.88
N ARG A 5 43.85 37.58 -21.10
CA ARG A 5 43.38 36.31 -21.68
C ARG A 5 42.67 35.49 -20.62
N ILE A 6 41.34 35.45 -20.73
CA ILE A 6 40.46 34.55 -20.00
C ILE A 6 40.64 33.15 -20.61
N THR A 7 41.36 32.27 -19.92
CA THR A 7 41.37 30.84 -20.25
C THR A 7 40.12 30.17 -19.66
N ASN A 8 39.32 29.66 -20.59
CA ASN A 8 38.02 29.03 -20.44
C ASN A 8 38.05 27.84 -19.46
N LEU A 9 37.21 27.87 -18.43
CA LEU A 9 36.96 26.73 -17.54
C LEU A 9 36.11 25.70 -18.32
N ALA A 10 36.72 24.57 -18.69
CA ALA A 10 35.98 23.46 -19.29
C ALA A 10 35.07 22.81 -18.23
N LEU A 11 33.76 23.07 -18.35
CA LEU A 11 32.72 22.44 -17.55
C LEU A 11 32.61 20.96 -17.98
N LEU A 12 33.10 20.05 -17.14
CA LEU A 12 32.87 18.60 -17.29
C LEU A 12 31.37 18.31 -17.11
N VAL A 13 30.65 18.19 -18.21
CA VAL A 13 29.28 17.66 -18.23
C VAL A 13 29.37 16.16 -17.95
N LEU A 14 29.07 15.76 -16.71
CA LEU A 14 28.84 14.36 -16.37
C LEU A 14 27.59 13.90 -17.12
N THR A 15 27.79 13.10 -18.17
CA THR A 15 26.72 12.40 -18.86
C THR A 15 26.09 11.38 -17.90
N VAL A 16 24.92 11.71 -17.37
CA VAL A 16 24.07 10.75 -16.67
C VAL A 16 23.69 9.65 -17.69
N PRO A 17 23.92 8.36 -17.41
CA PRO A 17 23.54 7.30 -18.33
C PRO A 17 22.03 7.33 -18.55
N LEU A 18 21.63 7.37 -19.82
CA LEU A 18 20.24 7.17 -20.24
C LEU A 18 19.74 5.87 -19.61
N PHE A 19 18.71 5.98 -18.76
CA PHE A 19 17.89 4.85 -18.34
C PHE A 19 17.44 4.11 -19.61
N GLY A 20 17.92 2.87 -19.79
CA GLY A 20 17.51 2.02 -20.89
C GLY A 20 16.00 1.87 -20.87
N ALA A 21 15.35 2.12 -22.02
CA ALA A 21 13.92 1.93 -22.17
C ALA A 21 13.54 0.49 -21.76
N PRO A 22 12.40 0.28 -21.06
CA PRO A 22 11.98 -1.04 -20.66
C PRO A 22 11.88 -1.98 -21.88
N PRO A 23 12.20 -3.27 -21.74
CA PRO A 23 12.06 -4.22 -22.83
C PRO A 23 10.66 -4.14 -23.46
N PRO A 24 10.54 -4.13 -24.79
CA PRO A 24 9.26 -3.94 -25.48
C PRO A 24 8.21 -5.00 -25.09
N GLU A 25 8.67 -6.20 -24.71
CA GLU A 25 7.84 -7.29 -24.20
C GLU A 25 7.14 -6.92 -22.86
N LEU A 26 7.85 -6.25 -21.94
CA LEU A 26 7.27 -5.81 -20.67
C LEU A 26 6.22 -4.71 -20.88
N ALA A 27 6.46 -3.80 -21.82
CA ALA A 27 5.50 -2.76 -22.18
C ALA A 27 4.22 -3.36 -22.78
N ALA A 28 4.37 -4.32 -23.70
CA ALA A 28 3.24 -5.05 -24.29
C ALA A 28 2.46 -5.85 -23.24
N LEU A 29 3.15 -6.51 -22.30
CA LEU A 29 2.52 -7.27 -21.23
C LEU A 29 1.69 -6.36 -20.32
N LYS A 30 2.24 -5.22 -19.90
CA LYS A 30 1.51 -4.22 -19.08
C LYS A 30 0.26 -3.70 -19.79
N LEU A 31 0.38 -3.37 -21.08
CA LEU A 31 -0.75 -2.91 -21.88
C LEU A 31 -1.86 -3.98 -21.96
N SER A 32 -1.47 -5.24 -22.18
CA SER A 32 -2.42 -6.35 -22.26
C SER A 32 -3.15 -6.59 -20.95
N PHE A 33 -2.44 -6.46 -19.82
CA PHE A 33 -3.00 -6.61 -18.48
C PHE A 33 -4.01 -5.50 -18.15
N GLU A 34 -3.66 -4.23 -18.39
CA GLU A 34 -4.58 -3.11 -18.15
C GLU A 34 -5.82 -3.19 -19.05
N LYS A 35 -5.64 -3.58 -20.32
CA LYS A 35 -6.76 -3.81 -21.23
C LYS A 35 -7.68 -4.92 -20.72
N ALA A 36 -7.12 -6.05 -20.28
CA ALA A 36 -7.89 -7.16 -19.74
C ALA A 36 -8.65 -6.76 -18.47
N LYS A 37 -8.00 -6.00 -17.58
CA LYS A 37 -8.60 -5.45 -16.36
C LYS A 37 -9.76 -4.52 -16.68
N GLN A 38 -9.58 -3.55 -17.59
CA GLN A 38 -10.64 -2.61 -17.98
C GLN A 38 -11.81 -3.31 -18.68
N GLN A 39 -11.51 -4.31 -19.52
CA GLN A 39 -12.52 -5.14 -20.18
C GLN A 39 -13.35 -5.94 -19.18
N ALA A 40 -12.74 -6.46 -18.11
CA ALA A 40 -13.44 -7.20 -17.07
C ALA A 40 -14.29 -6.29 -16.15
N VAL A 41 -13.79 -5.09 -15.84
CA VAL A 41 -14.41 -4.19 -14.86
C VAL A 41 -15.51 -3.30 -15.47
N SER A 42 -15.37 -2.87 -16.72
CA SER A 42 -16.34 -1.95 -17.36
C SER A 42 -17.80 -2.42 -17.38
N PRO A 43 -18.13 -3.71 -17.60
CA PRO A 43 -19.53 -4.16 -17.57
C PRO A 43 -20.11 -4.15 -16.16
N LEU A 44 -19.28 -4.39 -15.15
CA LEU A 44 -19.68 -4.37 -13.74
C LEU A 44 -19.97 -2.94 -13.30
N GLU A 45 -19.08 -2.00 -13.63
CA GLU A 45 -19.26 -0.57 -13.34
C GLU A 45 -20.53 -0.03 -13.99
N LYS A 46 -20.78 -0.37 -15.26
CA LYS A 46 -21.99 0.04 -15.96
C LYS A 46 -23.26 -0.47 -15.26
N LYS A 47 -23.29 -1.74 -14.87
CA LYS A 47 -24.45 -2.30 -14.13
C LYS A 47 -24.67 -1.58 -12.81
N TYR A 48 -23.60 -1.21 -12.13
CA TYR A 48 -23.67 -0.49 -10.86
C TYR A 48 -24.19 0.95 -11.05
N SER A 49 -23.66 1.70 -12.03
CA SER A 49 -24.13 3.05 -12.33
C SER A 49 -25.59 3.09 -12.79
N ASP A 50 -26.01 2.09 -13.58
CA ASP A 50 -27.40 1.97 -14.03
C ASP A 50 -28.34 1.71 -12.84
N ALA A 51 -27.92 0.85 -11.90
CA ALA A 51 -28.68 0.55 -10.68
C ALA A 51 -28.80 1.78 -9.75
N LEU A 52 -27.71 2.52 -9.54
CA LEU A 52 -27.73 3.75 -8.74
C LEU A 52 -28.62 4.83 -9.39
N THR A 53 -28.58 4.96 -10.72
CA THR A 53 -29.44 5.90 -11.45
C THR A 53 -30.92 5.56 -11.25
N ALA A 54 -31.29 4.27 -11.35
CA ALA A 54 -32.64 3.81 -11.09
C ALA A 54 -33.07 4.06 -9.62
N LEU A 55 -32.17 3.82 -8.67
CA LEU A 55 -32.41 4.02 -7.24
C LEU A 55 -32.66 5.51 -6.91
N LYS A 56 -31.87 6.41 -7.49
CA LYS A 56 -32.04 7.87 -7.34
C LYS A 56 -33.41 8.34 -7.86
N VAL A 57 -33.81 7.85 -9.04
CA VAL A 57 -35.13 8.18 -9.63
C VAL A 57 -36.26 7.72 -8.72
N ARG A 58 -36.12 6.54 -8.09
CA ARG A 58 -37.11 6.03 -7.15
C ARG A 58 -37.24 6.93 -5.91
N PHE A 59 -36.13 7.28 -5.24
CA PHE A 59 -36.18 8.15 -4.07
C PHE A 59 -36.71 9.54 -4.38
N THR A 60 -36.41 10.07 -5.58
CA THR A 60 -36.95 11.37 -6.02
C THR A 60 -38.47 11.31 -6.21
N LYS A 61 -39.01 10.21 -6.76
CA LYS A 61 -40.46 10.00 -6.91
C LYS A 61 -41.18 9.81 -5.57
N GLU A 62 -40.51 9.19 -4.60
CA GLU A 62 -41.03 8.96 -3.24
C GLU A 62 -40.93 10.20 -2.34
N GLY A 63 -40.33 11.30 -2.81
CA GLY A 63 -40.12 12.52 -2.01
C GLY A 63 -39.00 12.41 -0.97
N ASN A 64 -38.22 11.33 -0.99
CA ASN A 64 -37.08 11.12 -0.11
C ASN A 64 -35.82 11.79 -0.68
N LEU A 65 -35.75 13.10 -0.53
CA LEU A 65 -34.66 13.90 -1.10
C LEU A 65 -33.31 13.63 -0.44
N GLU A 66 -33.30 13.31 0.85
CA GLU A 66 -32.07 12.97 1.60
C GLU A 66 -31.40 11.71 1.04
N ALA A 67 -32.16 10.63 0.87
CA ALA A 67 -31.63 9.40 0.26
C ALA A 67 -31.23 9.60 -1.22
N ALA A 68 -31.94 10.47 -1.96
CA ALA A 68 -31.57 10.79 -3.34
C ALA A 68 -30.22 11.53 -3.45
N LEU A 69 -29.87 12.36 -2.46
CA LEU A 69 -28.58 13.06 -2.41
C LEU A 69 -27.42 12.13 -2.07
N GLU A 70 -27.64 11.15 -1.19
CA GLU A 70 -26.63 10.12 -0.89
C GLU A 70 -26.29 9.28 -2.12
N VAL A 71 -27.31 8.85 -2.88
CA VAL A 71 -27.11 8.12 -4.14
C VAL A 71 -26.42 8.98 -5.20
N ASP A 72 -26.70 10.29 -5.24
CA ASP A 72 -26.02 11.22 -6.15
C ASP A 72 -24.54 11.39 -5.80
N ALA A 73 -24.19 11.45 -4.52
CA ALA A 73 -22.81 11.50 -4.06
C ALA A 73 -22.02 10.25 -4.49
N GLU A 74 -22.66 9.09 -4.45
CA GLU A 74 -22.05 7.83 -4.87
C GLU A 74 -21.87 7.75 -6.40
N LEU A 75 -22.87 8.18 -7.17
CA LEU A 75 -22.73 8.34 -8.63
C LEU A 75 -21.59 9.30 -9.00
N LYS A 76 -21.45 10.42 -8.27
CA LYS A 76 -20.37 11.39 -8.48
C LYS A 76 -19.00 10.80 -8.10
N ALA A 77 -18.93 10.00 -7.05
CA ALA A 77 -17.70 9.31 -6.65
C ALA A 77 -17.23 8.32 -7.71
N LEU A 78 -18.15 7.59 -8.37
CA LEU A 78 -17.83 6.70 -9.50
C LEU A 78 -17.30 7.45 -10.73
N VAL A 79 -17.86 8.62 -11.06
CA VAL A 79 -17.34 9.43 -12.18
C VAL A 79 -15.98 10.03 -11.83
N SER A 80 -15.78 10.42 -10.57
CA SER A 80 -14.50 10.96 -10.09
C SER A 80 -13.39 9.89 -10.05
N SER A 81 -13.72 8.63 -9.82
CA SER A 81 -12.76 7.53 -9.90
C SER A 81 -12.46 7.11 -11.35
N GLN A 82 -13.40 7.34 -12.29
CA GLN A 82 -13.24 7.06 -13.72
C GLN A 82 -12.52 8.17 -14.50
N SER A 83 -12.50 9.41 -13.99
CA SER A 83 -11.79 10.55 -14.60
C SER A 83 -10.29 10.60 -14.29
N ILE A 84 -9.67 9.50 -13.83
CA ILE A 84 -8.22 9.35 -13.77
C ILE A 84 -7.78 8.45 -14.94
N ALA A 85 -8.03 8.93 -16.16
CA ALA A 85 -7.56 8.30 -17.39
C ALA A 85 -7.07 9.36 -18.38
N GLN A 86 -5.95 10.00 -18.05
CA GLN A 86 -4.98 10.47 -19.05
C GLN A 86 -3.56 10.12 -18.59
N PRO A 87 -2.66 9.83 -19.54
CA PRO A 87 -1.37 9.24 -19.27
C PRO A 87 -0.47 10.27 -18.61
N ALA A 88 -0.19 10.08 -17.32
CA ALA A 88 1.08 10.52 -16.81
C ALA A 88 2.15 9.64 -17.47
N THR A 89 2.76 10.15 -18.54
CA THR A 89 4.17 9.90 -18.78
C THR A 89 4.92 10.31 -17.51
N SER A 90 5.10 9.34 -16.63
CA SER A 90 6.18 9.29 -15.68
C SER A 90 6.73 7.88 -15.81
N ALA A 91 7.60 7.74 -16.81
CA ALA A 91 8.66 6.75 -16.70
C ALA A 91 9.35 6.98 -15.34
N THR A 92 9.77 5.87 -14.71
CA THR A 92 10.44 5.76 -13.40
C THR A 92 9.40 5.66 -12.26
N GLN A 93 8.92 4.46 -11.89
CA GLN A 93 9.69 3.52 -11.07
C GLN A 93 10.85 4.19 -10.31
N ALA A 94 10.51 5.01 -9.33
CA ALA A 94 11.15 4.88 -8.03
C ALA A 94 10.15 4.04 -7.20
N THR A 95 10.41 2.83 -6.68
CA THR A 95 11.66 2.32 -6.09
C THR A 95 12.52 3.48 -5.64
N SER A 96 11.96 4.35 -4.79
CA SER A 96 12.83 5.07 -3.89
C SER A 96 13.58 3.97 -3.14
N PRO A 97 14.92 3.88 -3.24
CA PRO A 97 15.71 3.17 -2.23
C PRO A 97 15.21 3.63 -0.84
N PRO A 98 15.36 2.84 0.23
CA PRO A 98 15.06 3.36 1.57
C PRO A 98 15.72 4.73 1.69
N THR A 99 14.90 5.78 1.79
CA THR A 99 15.37 7.16 1.84
C THR A 99 16.41 7.21 2.95
N PRO A 100 17.67 7.57 2.65
CA PRO A 100 18.66 7.82 3.70
C PRO A 100 18.11 8.95 4.56
N GLY A 101 17.58 8.61 5.75
CA GLY A 101 16.97 9.59 6.65
C GLY A 101 15.66 9.18 7.34
N LEU A 102 15.01 8.08 6.95
CA LEU A 102 13.90 7.56 7.75
C LEU A 102 14.42 7.02 9.08
N LYS A 103 13.79 7.43 10.19
CA LYS A 103 14.08 6.85 11.50
C LYS A 103 13.68 5.37 11.45
N THR A 104 14.60 4.51 11.86
CA THR A 104 14.36 3.07 11.92
C THR A 104 14.87 2.50 13.22
N GLN A 105 14.24 1.42 13.67
CA GLN A 105 14.71 0.61 14.77
C GLN A 105 14.75 -0.85 14.32
N GLN A 106 15.90 -1.49 14.41
CA GLN A 106 16.07 -2.89 14.08
C GLN A 106 16.21 -3.73 15.34
N VAL A 107 15.53 -4.88 15.38
CA VAL A 107 15.64 -5.87 16.45
C VAL A 107 15.86 -7.25 15.82
N VAL A 108 16.64 -8.10 16.47
CA VAL A 108 17.00 -9.43 15.95
C VAL A 108 16.48 -10.49 16.91
N ARG A 109 15.79 -11.51 16.38
CA ARG A 109 15.31 -12.67 17.15
C ARG A 109 15.47 -13.95 16.33
N GLY A 110 16.30 -14.85 16.83
CA GLY A 110 16.66 -16.09 16.12
C GLY A 110 17.30 -15.78 14.76
N ASP A 111 16.74 -16.35 13.71
CA ASP A 111 17.19 -16.20 12.33
C ASP A 111 16.56 -15.01 11.59
N PHE A 112 15.71 -14.24 12.27
CA PHE A 112 15.00 -13.11 11.67
C PHE A 112 15.47 -11.78 12.25
N ALA A 113 15.52 -10.77 11.37
CA ALA A 113 15.65 -9.37 11.72
C ALA A 113 14.34 -8.66 11.43
N TYR A 114 13.91 -7.80 12.35
CA TYR A 114 12.71 -7.00 12.25
C TYR A 114 13.09 -5.52 12.26
N THR A 115 12.67 -4.77 11.25
CA THR A 115 12.94 -3.33 11.17
C THR A 115 11.64 -2.58 11.23
N LEU A 116 11.45 -1.81 12.31
CA LEU A 116 10.43 -0.78 12.42
C LEU A 116 10.89 0.44 11.63
N VAL A 117 10.08 0.87 10.68
CA VAL A 117 10.33 2.05 9.86
C VAL A 117 9.27 3.11 10.16
N HIS A 118 9.71 4.27 10.61
CA HIS A 118 8.86 5.42 10.85
C HIS A 118 8.65 6.13 9.52
N ALA A 119 7.46 6.02 8.95
CA ALA A 119 7.12 6.57 7.65
C ALA A 119 5.61 6.82 7.55
N GLU A 120 5.19 7.60 6.57
CA GLU A 120 3.78 7.74 6.23
C GLU A 120 3.58 7.04 4.89
N VAL A 121 3.12 5.79 4.91
CA VAL A 121 2.86 4.99 3.69
C VAL A 121 1.62 4.12 3.83
N SER A 122 0.96 3.84 2.71
CA SER A 122 -0.11 2.85 2.60
C SER A 122 0.42 1.42 2.81
N TRP A 123 -0.49 0.47 3.06
CA TRP A 123 -0.11 -0.93 3.27
C TRP A 123 0.64 -1.51 2.06
N LYS A 124 0.18 -1.20 0.84
CA LYS A 124 0.80 -1.68 -0.40
C LYS A 124 2.20 -1.09 -0.60
N GLU A 125 2.36 0.21 -0.36
CA GLU A 125 3.67 0.87 -0.40
C GLU A 125 4.65 0.25 0.63
N ALA A 126 4.16 -0.12 1.81
CA ALA A 126 4.98 -0.80 2.83
C ALA A 126 5.43 -2.20 2.40
N VAL A 127 4.57 -2.99 1.75
CA VAL A 127 4.97 -4.29 1.13
C VAL A 127 6.11 -4.08 0.16
N ASP A 128 5.95 -3.13 -0.77
CA ASP A 128 6.95 -2.86 -1.79
C ASP A 128 8.27 -2.37 -1.18
N ALA A 129 8.21 -1.52 -0.13
CA ALA A 129 9.38 -1.04 0.58
C ALA A 129 10.15 -2.16 1.31
N CYS A 130 9.45 -3.07 2.00
CA CYS A 130 10.10 -4.21 2.65
C CYS A 130 10.78 -5.14 1.64
N ARG A 131 10.17 -5.36 0.48
CA ARG A 131 10.74 -6.16 -0.61
C ARG A 131 12.00 -5.54 -1.19
N GLN A 132 12.04 -4.21 -1.32
CA GLN A 132 13.24 -3.49 -1.75
C GLN A 132 14.38 -3.60 -0.73
N MET A 133 14.07 -3.78 0.55
CA MET A 133 15.05 -4.05 1.61
C MET A 133 15.47 -5.54 1.70
N GLY A 134 14.96 -6.41 0.82
CA GLY A 134 15.29 -7.83 0.81
C GLY A 134 14.53 -8.66 1.84
N GLY A 135 13.40 -8.17 2.33
CA GLY A 135 12.46 -8.90 3.19
C GLY A 135 11.03 -8.83 2.66
N ASP A 136 10.06 -8.94 3.56
CA ASP A 136 8.67 -8.58 3.28
C ASP A 136 8.07 -7.93 4.54
N LEU A 137 6.88 -7.34 4.44
CA LEU A 137 6.13 -6.91 5.64
C LEU A 137 6.06 -8.07 6.64
N ALA A 138 6.14 -7.76 7.93
CA ALA A 138 6.30 -8.79 8.94
C ALA A 138 5.09 -9.74 9.01
N ALA A 139 5.34 -11.02 8.76
CA ALA A 139 4.46 -12.13 9.03
C ALA A 139 4.89 -12.86 10.31
N PHE A 140 3.93 -13.22 11.15
CA PHE A 140 4.17 -13.89 12.42
C PHE A 140 3.46 -15.25 12.43
N GLU A 141 4.19 -16.29 12.80
CA GLU A 141 3.72 -17.67 12.92
C GLU A 141 2.75 -17.82 14.10
N SER A 142 2.95 -17.04 15.17
CA SER A 142 2.14 -17.12 16.39
C SER A 142 2.05 -15.80 17.12
N TRP A 143 1.00 -15.67 17.95
CA TRP A 143 0.88 -14.54 18.89
C TRP A 143 2.11 -14.40 19.79
N SER A 144 2.68 -15.51 20.25
CA SER A 144 3.88 -15.51 21.10
C SER A 144 5.15 -15.05 20.36
N GLU A 145 5.25 -15.23 19.05
CA GLU A 145 6.33 -14.62 18.25
C GLU A 145 6.17 -13.11 18.20
N TRP A 146 4.97 -12.64 17.85
CA TRP A 146 4.65 -11.21 17.83
C TRP A 146 4.92 -10.58 19.20
N GLU A 147 4.48 -11.20 20.29
CA GLU A 147 4.68 -10.70 21.65
C GLU A 147 6.16 -10.51 22.02
N ARG A 148 7.00 -11.45 21.61
CA ARG A 148 8.44 -11.38 21.82
C ARG A 148 9.11 -10.31 20.98
N VAL A 149 8.55 -9.96 19.83
CA VAL A 149 9.11 -8.96 18.91
C VAL A 149 8.67 -7.54 19.30
N TYR A 150 7.39 -7.29 19.54
CA TYR A 150 6.91 -5.92 19.79
C TYR A 150 7.49 -5.33 21.06
N ARG A 151 7.74 -6.15 22.10
CA ARG A 151 8.37 -5.73 23.36
C ARG A 151 9.82 -5.25 23.20
N LEU A 152 10.45 -5.50 22.05
CA LEU A 152 11.81 -5.03 21.76
C LEU A 152 11.82 -3.66 21.08
N PHE A 153 10.69 -3.25 20.50
CA PHE A 153 10.57 -1.93 19.90
C PHE A 153 10.34 -0.87 20.99
N SER A 154 10.85 0.32 20.72
CA SER A 154 10.71 1.51 21.56
C SER A 154 10.10 2.59 20.69
N ALA A 155 8.78 2.70 20.73
CA ALA A 155 8.04 3.62 19.87
C ALA A 155 7.70 4.93 20.59
N PRO A 156 7.95 6.10 19.96
CA PRO A 156 7.37 7.36 20.41
C PRO A 156 5.83 7.28 20.33
N ALA A 157 5.14 8.16 21.06
CA ALA A 157 3.67 8.12 21.17
C ALA A 157 2.92 8.35 19.86
N GLU A 158 3.58 8.90 18.84
CA GLU A 158 2.99 9.28 17.57
C GLU A 158 2.91 8.10 16.58
N ASP A 159 3.76 7.07 16.75
CA ASP A 159 3.83 5.89 15.86
C ASP A 159 3.29 4.61 16.51
N GLN A 160 2.23 4.71 17.31
CA GLN A 160 1.74 3.57 18.10
C GLN A 160 1.27 2.39 17.26
N THR A 161 0.88 2.62 16.00
CA THR A 161 0.29 1.57 15.17
C THR A 161 0.92 1.54 13.79
N VAL A 162 1.33 0.35 13.36
CA VAL A 162 2.17 0.16 12.17
C VAL A 162 1.66 -0.98 11.31
N TRP A 163 1.94 -0.95 10.01
CA TRP A 163 1.58 -2.02 9.09
C TRP A 163 2.39 -3.30 9.35
N ILE A 164 1.68 -4.43 9.24
CA ILE A 164 2.24 -5.79 9.21
C ILE A 164 1.70 -6.53 7.98
N GLY A 165 2.22 -7.71 7.67
CA GLY A 165 2.00 -8.37 6.37
C GLY A 165 0.60 -8.96 6.16
N GLY A 166 -0.31 -8.86 7.13
CA GLY A 166 -1.60 -9.52 7.05
C GLY A 166 -2.59 -8.75 6.20
N TRP A 167 -3.33 -9.44 5.35
CA TRP A 167 -4.36 -8.87 4.50
C TRP A 167 -5.47 -9.88 4.17
N ARG A 168 -6.58 -9.37 3.64
CA ARG A 168 -7.67 -10.18 3.05
C ARG A 168 -8.20 -9.48 1.81
N THR A 169 -8.95 -10.18 0.96
CA THR A 169 -9.59 -9.57 -0.20
C THR A 169 -10.59 -8.50 0.25
N GLU A 170 -10.40 -7.27 -0.21
CA GLU A 170 -11.27 -6.13 0.11
C GLU A 170 -12.71 -6.39 -0.35
N GLY A 171 -13.67 -5.96 0.47
CA GLY A 171 -15.09 -6.21 0.20
C GLY A 171 -15.54 -7.64 0.50
N THR A 172 -14.69 -8.48 1.11
CA THR A 172 -15.05 -9.86 1.48
C THR A 172 -14.80 -10.14 2.95
N SER A 173 -15.55 -11.10 3.51
CA SER A 173 -15.27 -11.72 4.80
C SER A 173 -14.29 -12.89 4.69
N GLY A 174 -13.48 -12.91 3.61
CA GLY A 174 -12.52 -13.96 3.32
C GLY A 174 -11.42 -14.10 4.39
N PRO A 175 -10.65 -15.21 4.33
CA PRO A 175 -9.64 -15.50 5.33
C PRO A 175 -8.51 -14.46 5.32
N TRP A 176 -7.93 -14.22 6.49
CA TRP A 176 -6.69 -13.46 6.60
C TRP A 176 -5.51 -14.32 6.18
N GLN A 177 -4.64 -13.72 5.38
CA GLN A 177 -3.39 -14.32 4.93
C GLN A 177 -2.25 -13.33 5.08
N TRP A 178 -1.05 -13.85 5.22
CA TRP A 178 0.17 -13.09 5.15
C TRP A 178 0.52 -12.77 3.68
N ASN A 179 1.38 -11.78 3.50
CA ASN A 179 1.96 -11.35 2.23
C ASN A 179 2.81 -12.43 1.54
N ASP A 180 3.30 -13.42 2.30
CA ASP A 180 3.98 -14.62 1.80
C ASP A 180 3.01 -15.74 1.39
N THR A 181 1.71 -15.45 1.34
CA THR A 181 0.59 -16.35 1.00
C THR A 181 0.24 -17.40 2.06
N THR A 182 0.91 -17.41 3.21
CA THR A 182 0.57 -18.32 4.31
C THR A 182 -0.66 -17.83 5.07
N ALA A 183 -1.42 -18.74 5.67
CA ALA A 183 -2.60 -18.38 6.47
C ALA A 183 -2.19 -17.74 7.81
N VAL A 184 -2.95 -16.74 8.26
CA VAL A 184 -2.76 -16.19 9.62
C VAL A 184 -3.14 -17.26 10.65
N SER A 185 -2.27 -17.50 11.63
CA SER A 185 -2.48 -18.56 12.61
C SER A 185 -3.68 -18.28 13.53
N LYS A 186 -4.32 -19.35 14.02
CA LYS A 186 -5.48 -19.26 14.91
C LYS A 186 -5.21 -18.37 16.13
N SER A 187 -4.00 -18.48 16.71
CA SER A 187 -3.58 -17.68 17.87
C SER A 187 -3.62 -16.17 17.63
N ILE A 188 -3.40 -15.73 16.39
CA ILE A 188 -3.47 -14.32 15.98
C ILE A 188 -4.89 -13.95 15.59
N LEU A 189 -5.60 -14.82 14.86
CA LEU A 189 -7.01 -14.63 14.48
C LEU A 189 -7.90 -14.38 15.71
N GLU A 190 -7.69 -15.12 16.79
CA GLU A 190 -8.40 -14.95 18.07
C GLU A 190 -8.21 -13.56 18.68
N LYS A 191 -7.12 -12.86 18.35
CA LYS A 191 -6.78 -11.52 18.87
C LYS A 191 -7.27 -10.39 17.99
N ILE A 192 -7.38 -10.60 16.68
CA ILE A 192 -7.92 -9.61 15.73
C ILE A 192 -9.41 -9.35 16.01
N GLY A 193 -10.12 -10.36 16.55
CA GLY A 193 -11.56 -10.30 16.78
C GLY A 193 -12.36 -10.37 15.47
N TYR A 194 -13.68 -10.22 15.58
CA TYR A 194 -14.55 -10.16 14.41
C TYR A 194 -14.50 -8.77 13.79
N ASN A 195 -14.20 -8.69 12.49
CA ASN A 195 -14.19 -7.44 11.74
C ASN A 195 -15.34 -7.43 10.72
N ASP A 196 -16.43 -6.76 11.11
CA ASP A 196 -17.66 -6.55 10.33
C ASP A 196 -17.46 -5.59 9.14
N LYS A 197 -16.42 -4.75 9.20
CA LYS A 197 -16.08 -3.76 8.17
C LYS A 197 -15.22 -4.35 7.07
N LEU A 198 -15.85 -4.70 5.95
CA LEU A 198 -15.22 -5.37 4.80
C LEU A 198 -14.16 -4.51 4.10
N GLU A 199 -14.23 -3.18 4.26
CA GLU A 199 -13.25 -2.21 3.76
C GLU A 199 -11.94 -2.19 4.57
N ARG A 200 -11.93 -2.80 5.76
CA ARG A 200 -10.73 -2.99 6.57
C ARG A 200 -10.06 -4.31 6.19
N SER A 201 -9.20 -4.25 5.18
CA SER A 201 -8.58 -5.41 4.52
C SER A 201 -7.08 -5.57 4.79
N ALA A 202 -6.47 -4.69 5.60
CA ALA A 202 -5.06 -4.77 5.98
C ALA A 202 -4.89 -4.83 7.51
N LEU A 203 -3.95 -5.64 8.00
CA LEU A 203 -3.62 -5.75 9.42
C LEU A 203 -2.59 -4.70 9.84
N ARG A 204 -2.86 -4.07 10.97
CA ARG A 204 -1.94 -3.20 11.71
C ARG A 204 -1.69 -3.74 13.11
N ALA A 205 -0.50 -3.45 13.62
CA ALA A 205 -0.06 -3.83 14.94
C ALA A 205 0.17 -2.60 15.81
N ASP A 206 -0.23 -2.67 17.08
CA ASP A 206 0.10 -1.70 18.11
C ASP A 206 1.42 -2.09 18.77
N ILE A 207 2.45 -1.27 18.61
CA ILE A 207 3.81 -1.54 19.13
C ILE A 207 3.99 -1.16 20.61
N LYS A 208 2.99 -0.57 21.27
CA LYS A 208 2.96 -0.37 22.72
C LYS A 208 2.08 -1.39 23.43
N GLY A 209 0.85 -1.55 22.96
CA GLY A 209 -0.16 -2.43 23.56
C GLY A 209 -0.09 -3.87 23.05
N GLY A 210 0.61 -4.13 21.95
CA GLY A 210 0.70 -5.45 21.32
C GLY A 210 -0.57 -5.88 20.57
N GLY A 211 -1.62 -5.07 20.53
CA GLY A 211 -2.86 -5.41 19.82
C GLY A 211 -2.65 -5.51 18.30
N ILE A 212 -3.34 -6.46 17.65
CA ILE A 212 -3.41 -6.53 16.18
C ILE A 212 -4.86 -6.26 15.78
N THR A 213 -5.07 -5.34 14.84
CA THR A 213 -6.40 -4.97 14.36
C THR A 213 -6.37 -4.77 12.85
N ALA A 214 -7.54 -4.79 12.23
CA ALA A 214 -7.70 -4.49 10.81
C ALA A 214 -7.98 -3.00 10.58
N ASP A 215 -7.52 -2.48 9.45
CA ASP A 215 -7.75 -1.12 9.04
C ASP A 215 -7.82 -0.98 7.51
N LYS A 216 -8.20 0.22 7.04
CA LYS A 216 -8.29 0.54 5.61
C LYS A 216 -6.88 0.61 5.00
N PRO A 217 -6.60 -0.10 3.88
CA PRO A 217 -5.24 -0.23 3.33
C PRO A 217 -4.63 1.08 2.83
N HIS A 218 -5.46 2.07 2.50
CA HIS A 218 -5.02 3.40 2.01
C HIS A 218 -4.59 4.35 3.14
N PHE A 219 -4.84 4.02 4.42
CA PHE A 219 -4.32 4.82 5.52
C PHE A 219 -2.79 4.78 5.59
N ARG A 220 -2.21 5.84 6.13
CA ARG A 220 -0.77 6.04 6.14
C ARG A 220 -0.25 5.88 7.58
N ARG A 221 0.85 5.15 7.72
CA ARG A 221 1.54 4.86 8.99
C ARG A 221 2.89 4.20 8.73
N GLY A 222 3.69 4.06 9.80
CA GLY A 222 4.93 3.28 9.78
C GLY A 222 4.67 1.78 9.57
N TYR A 223 5.73 1.00 9.43
CA TYR A 223 5.62 -0.42 9.11
C TYR A 223 6.76 -1.25 9.69
N ILE A 224 6.55 -2.56 9.82
CA ILE A 224 7.57 -3.51 10.26
C ILE A 224 7.91 -4.45 9.11
N CYS A 225 9.19 -4.52 8.74
CA CYS A 225 9.69 -5.53 7.81
C CYS A 225 10.31 -6.70 8.57
N LYS A 226 10.13 -7.92 8.04
CA LYS A 226 10.82 -9.13 8.49
C LYS A 226 11.78 -9.59 7.40
N MET A 227 13.03 -9.80 7.77
CA MET A 227 14.08 -10.31 6.88
C MET A 227 14.68 -11.56 7.50
N GLN A 228 15.04 -12.52 6.66
CA GLN A 228 15.77 -13.71 7.08
C GLN A 228 17.28 -13.43 6.99
N LYS A 229 18.04 -13.82 8.01
CA LYS A 229 19.51 -13.79 7.94
C LYS A 229 19.96 -14.67 6.78
N LYS A 230 20.77 -14.12 5.88
CA LYS A 230 21.48 -14.93 4.89
C LYS A 230 22.48 -15.81 5.65
N LYS A 231 22.38 -17.13 5.45
CA LYS A 231 23.36 -18.10 5.94
C LYS A 231 24.70 -17.93 5.23
#